data_AF-A0A0G0PTH6-F1
#
_entry.id   AF-A0A0G0PTH6-F1
#
_cell.length_a   1.000
_cell.length_b   1.000
_cell.length_c   1.000
_cell.angle_alpha   90.00
_cell.angle_beta   90.00
_cell.angle_gamma   90.00
#
_symmetry.space_group_name_H-M   'P 1'
#
loop_
_entity.id
_entity.type
_entity.pdbx_description
1 polymer ?
#
loop_
_entity_poly.entity_id
_entity_poly.type
_entity_poly.pdbx_seq_one_letter_code
_entity_poly.pdbx_strand_id
1 'polypeptide(L)'
;MKKLFLFFSVILVLWIFFGNGLEKIISKYDVELPPLEKISEKIKVAERQILAPPPLIGKENFEDSFLSDQGVLEWTNTAREKNQLSRLKRNEKLAGAALNKANDILANQYFEHISPAGKGPADLAQAVSYQYIVIGENLALGNFKDDEELVMAWMQSPGHRANILNSKYAEIGIAVVKGDFNGKQTWVAVQEFGLPLSSCPEPDIALKTVLDGKIQQANKLEQELILIKAQIDKPSTKFSSKHQGLVDKYNTMVGSYNKLLPEIKNLTNRYNLEVDKFNQCIKT
;
A
#
# COMPACT_ATOMS: atom_id res chain seq x y z
N MET A 1 -24.24 24.88 25.48
CA MET A 1 -23.48 23.71 25.97
C MET A 1 -22.40 23.41 24.93
N LYS A 2 -21.17 23.94 25.05
CA LYS A 2 -19.88 23.22 25.35
C LYS A 2 -19.85 21.80 24.73
N LYS A 3 -18.94 21.37 23.84
CA LYS A 3 -17.48 21.55 23.62
C LYS A 3 -17.15 21.29 22.12
N LEU A 4 -16.31 22.06 21.42
CA LEU A 4 -14.83 22.07 21.36
C LEU A 4 -14.18 20.80 20.77
N PHE A 5 -13.65 20.89 19.54
CA PHE A 5 -12.38 20.27 19.13
C PHE A 5 -11.75 21.12 18.01
N LEU A 6 -10.68 21.85 18.37
CA LEU A 6 -9.75 22.51 17.45
C LEU A 6 -8.72 21.48 16.97
N PHE A 7 -8.38 21.50 15.68
CA PHE A 7 -7.06 21.07 15.21
C PHE A 7 -6.39 22.23 14.47
N PHE A 8 -5.17 22.53 14.92
CA PHE A 8 -4.39 23.73 14.65
C PHE A 8 -4.10 23.96 13.16
N SER A 9 -4.52 25.13 12.68
CA SER A 9 -4.02 25.78 11.47
C SER A 9 -2.76 26.59 11.76
N VAL A 10 -1.73 26.38 10.95
CA VAL A 10 -0.62 27.26 10.52
C VAL A 10 -0.37 28.53 11.34
N ILE A 11 0.85 28.68 11.86
CA ILE A 11 1.43 30.00 12.16
C ILE A 11 2.75 30.12 11.39
N LEU A 12 2.69 30.87 10.29
CA LEU A 12 3.80 31.44 9.53
C LEU A 12 3.85 32.91 9.98
N VAL A 13 4.95 33.39 10.56
CA VAL A 13 5.07 34.81 10.94
C VAL A 13 6.23 35.46 10.18
N LEU A 14 5.84 36.46 9.39
CA LEU A 14 6.69 37.38 8.63
C LEU A 14 7.20 38.53 9.52
N TRP A 15 8.39 39.01 9.17
CA TRP A 15 9.19 40.09 9.79
C TRP A 15 8.51 41.46 9.93
N ILE A 16 8.90 42.21 10.98
CA ILE A 16 8.97 43.69 11.01
C ILE A 16 10.23 44.13 11.78
N PHE A 17 11.05 44.98 11.14
CA PHE A 17 12.21 45.71 11.71
C PHE A 17 11.80 47.00 12.44
N PHE A 18 12.45 47.34 13.56
CA PHE A 18 12.83 48.68 14.09
C PHE A 18 13.56 48.40 15.43
N GLY A 19 14.66 48.98 15.91
CA GLY A 19 15.47 50.15 15.59
C GLY A 19 15.99 50.75 16.92
N ASN A 20 17.27 50.49 17.25
CA ASN A 20 18.20 51.19 18.18
C ASN A 20 18.05 51.08 19.72
N GLY A 21 19.17 50.69 20.39
CA GLY A 21 19.60 51.30 21.66
C GLY A 21 20.02 50.42 22.83
N LEU A 22 21.05 49.55 22.69
CA LEU A 22 22.05 49.20 23.72
C LEU A 22 23.01 48.11 23.19
N GLU A 23 24.22 48.52 22.82
CA GLU A 23 25.27 47.64 22.29
C GLU A 23 26.05 46.87 23.39
N LYS A 24 26.54 45.69 22.99
CA LYS A 24 27.65 44.89 23.56
C LYS A 24 27.37 43.98 24.77
N ILE A 25 26.58 42.94 24.54
CA ILE A 25 27.03 41.54 24.75
C ILE A 25 26.56 40.76 23.52
N ILE A 26 27.45 40.56 22.54
CA ILE A 26 27.15 39.74 21.36
C ILE A 26 27.13 38.28 21.82
N SER A 27 25.98 37.81 22.29
CA SER A 27 25.71 36.37 22.29
C SER A 27 24.92 36.05 21.03
N LYS A 28 25.40 35.06 20.30
CA LYS A 28 24.86 34.50 19.05
C LYS A 28 23.55 33.76 19.33
N TYR A 29 22.63 34.40 20.05
CA TYR A 29 21.56 33.77 20.80
C TYR A 29 20.18 34.26 20.37
N ASP A 30 19.86 34.02 19.10
CA ASP A 30 18.51 34.16 18.54
C ASP A 30 18.45 33.53 17.14
N VAL A 31 18.92 32.28 17.01
CA VAL A 31 18.81 31.54 15.75
C VAL A 31 17.50 30.77 15.78
N GLU A 32 16.52 31.25 15.02
CA GLU A 32 15.29 30.50 14.75
C GLU A 32 15.65 29.19 14.03
N LEU A 33 15.20 28.06 14.56
CA LEU A 33 15.50 26.75 13.98
C LEU A 33 14.68 26.58 12.70
N PRO A 34 15.32 26.25 11.56
CA PRO A 34 14.57 25.97 10.34
C PRO A 34 13.72 24.71 10.54
N PRO A 35 12.50 24.68 9.96
CA PRO A 35 11.61 23.54 10.07
C PRO A 35 12.20 22.31 9.36
N LEU A 36 11.89 21.12 9.87
CA LEU A 36 12.21 19.87 9.18
C LEU A 36 11.43 19.76 7.86
N GLU A 37 12.11 19.25 6.84
CA GLU A 37 11.48 18.96 5.54
C GLU A 37 10.44 17.85 5.71
N LYS A 38 9.23 18.07 5.18
CA LYS A 38 8.13 17.11 5.31
C LYS A 38 8.25 16.04 4.24
N ILE A 39 8.00 14.79 4.61
CA ILE A 39 7.69 13.73 3.65
C ILE A 39 6.35 14.09 3.01
N SER A 40 6.37 14.50 1.73
CA SER A 40 5.20 15.06 1.04
C SER A 40 4.29 13.99 0.43
N GLU A 41 4.82 12.80 0.14
CA GLU A 41 4.08 11.73 -0.53
C GLU A 41 3.81 10.56 0.42
N LYS A 42 2.53 10.18 0.54
CA LYS A 42 2.15 8.88 1.10
C LYS A 42 2.15 7.86 -0.03
N ILE A 43 2.65 6.65 0.26
CA ILE A 43 2.53 5.52 -0.65
C ILE A 43 1.04 5.30 -0.96
N LYS A 44 0.65 5.37 -2.23
CA LYS A 44 -0.76 5.28 -2.68
C LYS A 44 -1.26 3.84 -2.85
N VAL A 45 -0.58 2.86 -2.23
CA VAL A 45 -0.97 1.42 -2.21
C VAL A 45 -2.43 1.17 -1.78
N ALA A 46 -3.12 2.18 -1.24
CA ALA A 46 -4.47 2.07 -0.73
C ALA A 46 -5.60 1.98 -1.79
N GLU A 47 -5.41 2.38 -3.05
CA GLU A 47 -6.47 2.24 -4.07
C GLU A 47 -6.33 0.92 -4.83
N ARG A 48 -6.50 -0.20 -4.09
CA ARG A 48 -6.48 -1.55 -4.64
C ARG A 48 -7.65 -1.75 -5.60
N GLN A 49 -7.36 -2.07 -6.86
CA GLN A 49 -8.40 -2.36 -7.84
C GLN A 49 -8.81 -3.84 -7.73
N ILE A 50 -10.10 -4.06 -7.48
CA ILE A 50 -10.73 -5.39 -7.43
C ILE A 50 -11.66 -5.52 -8.64
N LEU A 51 -11.44 -6.52 -9.48
CA LEU A 51 -12.28 -6.80 -10.66
C LEU A 51 -12.99 -8.15 -10.51
N ALA A 52 -14.30 -8.09 -10.29
CA ALA A 52 -15.13 -9.25 -9.96
C ALA A 52 -16.47 -9.16 -10.74
N PRO A 53 -16.51 -9.62 -12.00
CA PRO A 53 -17.72 -9.58 -12.84
C PRO A 53 -18.76 -10.61 -12.38
N PRO A 54 -20.07 -10.35 -12.54
CA PRO A 54 -21.13 -11.20 -12.01
C PRO A 54 -20.90 -12.71 -12.26
N PRO A 55 -21.05 -13.58 -11.25
CA PRO A 55 -20.69 -15.00 -11.35
C PRO A 55 -21.39 -15.73 -12.52
N LEU A 56 -20.66 -16.63 -13.19
CA LEU A 56 -21.18 -17.39 -14.33
C LEU A 56 -21.84 -18.69 -13.88
N ILE A 57 -23.08 -18.94 -14.32
CA ILE A 57 -23.76 -20.22 -14.13
C ILE A 57 -23.81 -20.97 -15.46
N GLY A 58 -23.34 -22.21 -15.47
CA GLY A 58 -23.41 -23.10 -16.64
C GLY A 58 -24.86 -23.33 -17.07
N LYS A 59 -25.11 -23.23 -18.39
CA LYS A 59 -26.47 -23.41 -18.96
C LYS A 59 -26.83 -24.87 -19.18
N GLU A 60 -25.82 -25.68 -19.51
CA GLU A 60 -25.94 -27.11 -19.75
C GLU A 60 -25.27 -27.89 -18.61
N ASN A 61 -25.69 -29.14 -18.43
CA ASN A 61 -25.19 -30.03 -17.39
C ASN A 61 -24.65 -31.29 -18.04
N PHE A 62 -23.32 -31.43 -18.12
CA PHE A 62 -22.65 -32.58 -18.70
C PHE A 62 -22.33 -33.62 -17.62
N GLU A 63 -22.87 -34.83 -17.74
CA GLU A 63 -22.67 -35.91 -16.76
C GLU A 63 -21.19 -36.34 -16.66
N ASP A 64 -20.50 -36.42 -17.80
CA ASP A 64 -19.07 -36.79 -17.89
C ASP A 64 -18.13 -35.57 -17.73
N SER A 65 -18.61 -34.49 -17.11
CA SER A 65 -17.87 -33.26 -16.88
C SER A 65 -16.57 -33.49 -16.10
N PHE A 66 -15.46 -33.06 -16.70
CA PHE A 66 -14.13 -33.10 -16.12
C PHE A 66 -13.42 -31.75 -16.25
N LEU A 67 -12.96 -31.21 -15.12
CA LEU A 67 -12.20 -29.98 -15.06
C LEU A 67 -10.87 -30.20 -14.34
N SER A 68 -9.85 -29.45 -14.75
CA SER A 68 -8.53 -29.45 -14.13
C SER A 68 -7.94 -28.04 -14.04
N ASP A 69 -7.27 -27.71 -12.93
CA ASP A 69 -6.61 -26.40 -12.77
C ASP A 69 -5.64 -26.11 -13.93
N GLN A 70 -4.89 -27.12 -14.37
CA GLN A 70 -3.92 -27.00 -15.44
C GLN A 70 -4.58 -26.75 -16.79
N GLY A 71 -5.66 -27.47 -17.12
CA GLY A 71 -6.37 -27.26 -18.38
C GLY A 71 -7.03 -25.88 -18.45
N VAL A 72 -7.65 -25.43 -17.36
CA VAL A 72 -8.20 -24.07 -17.27
C VAL A 72 -7.10 -23.00 -17.46
N LEU A 73 -5.90 -23.21 -16.90
CA LEU A 73 -4.76 -22.31 -17.09
C LEU A 73 -4.34 -22.23 -18.57
N GLU A 74 -4.20 -23.39 -19.21
CA GLU A 74 -3.76 -23.47 -20.60
C GLU A 74 -4.75 -22.82 -21.57
N TRP A 75 -6.05 -23.06 -21.39
CA TRP A 75 -7.07 -22.41 -22.20
C TRP A 75 -7.18 -20.91 -21.94
N THR A 76 -7.02 -20.48 -20.69
CA THR A 76 -6.95 -19.06 -20.34
C THR A 76 -5.77 -18.37 -21.04
N ASN A 77 -4.59 -19.00 -21.01
CA ASN A 77 -3.41 -18.47 -21.66
C ASN A 77 -3.52 -18.49 -23.19
N THR A 78 -4.14 -19.52 -23.76
CA THR A 78 -4.45 -19.60 -25.20
C THR A 78 -5.36 -18.45 -25.63
N ALA A 79 -6.38 -18.12 -24.83
CA ALA A 79 -7.25 -16.97 -25.09
C ALA A 79 -6.48 -15.64 -25.02
N ARG A 80 -5.56 -15.50 -24.06
CA ARG A 80 -4.70 -14.30 -23.95
C ARG A 80 -3.75 -14.15 -25.13
N GLU A 81 -3.07 -15.21 -25.54
CA GLU A 81 -2.16 -15.20 -26.70
C GLU A 81 -2.89 -14.87 -28.01
N LYS A 82 -4.09 -15.43 -28.22
CA LYS A 82 -4.96 -15.09 -29.37
C LYS A 82 -5.32 -13.60 -29.40
N ASN A 83 -5.28 -12.92 -28.26
CA ASN A 83 -5.51 -11.48 -28.11
C ASN A 83 -4.21 -10.68 -27.92
N GLN A 84 -3.05 -11.24 -28.28
CA GLN A 84 -1.73 -10.59 -28.23
C GLN A 84 -1.30 -10.15 -26.81
N LEU A 85 -1.78 -10.85 -25.78
CA LEU A 85 -1.39 -10.64 -24.39
C LEU A 85 -0.42 -11.71 -23.94
N SER A 86 0.47 -11.34 -23.02
CA SER A 86 1.36 -12.29 -22.36
C SER A 86 0.59 -13.33 -21.55
N ARG A 87 1.11 -14.56 -21.54
CA ARG A 87 0.63 -15.65 -20.68
C ARG A 87 0.75 -15.25 -19.20
N LEU A 88 -0.21 -15.67 -18.39
CA LEU A 88 -0.20 -15.56 -16.94
C LEU A 88 0.63 -16.71 -16.36
N LYS A 89 1.42 -16.40 -15.33
CA LYS A 89 2.19 -17.38 -14.57
C LYS A 89 1.34 -17.93 -13.42
N ARG A 90 1.33 -19.25 -13.24
CA ARG A 90 0.69 -19.86 -12.07
C ARG A 90 1.37 -19.40 -10.77
N ASN A 91 0.59 -19.01 -9.79
CA ASN A 91 1.05 -18.63 -8.46
C ASN A 91 0.35 -19.47 -7.39
N GLU A 92 1.13 -20.20 -6.59
CA GLU A 92 0.58 -21.14 -5.58
C GLU A 92 -0.21 -20.45 -4.47
N LYS A 93 0.12 -19.19 -4.12
CA LYS A 93 -0.65 -18.44 -3.12
C LYS A 93 -2.04 -18.12 -3.64
N LEU A 94 -2.13 -17.60 -4.87
CA LEU A 94 -3.41 -17.35 -5.52
C LEU A 94 -4.20 -18.64 -5.73
N ALA A 95 -3.54 -19.77 -6.04
CA ALA A 95 -4.22 -21.07 -6.13
C ALA A 95 -4.80 -21.49 -4.77
N GLY A 96 -4.08 -21.24 -3.67
CA GLY A 96 -4.61 -21.41 -2.32
C GLY A 96 -5.81 -20.52 -2.02
N ALA A 97 -5.80 -19.26 -2.47
CA ALA A 97 -6.94 -18.35 -2.34
C ALA A 97 -8.16 -18.86 -3.12
N ALA A 98 -7.96 -19.26 -4.39
CA ALA A 98 -9.00 -19.84 -5.23
C ALA A 98 -9.60 -21.12 -4.63
N LEU A 99 -8.77 -22.00 -4.06
CA LEU A 99 -9.22 -23.23 -3.40
C LEU A 99 -10.04 -22.92 -2.15
N ASN A 100 -9.58 -21.96 -1.33
CA ASN A 100 -10.34 -21.52 -0.16
C ASN A 100 -11.71 -20.96 -0.55
N LYS A 101 -11.78 -20.18 -1.63
CA LYS A 101 -13.04 -19.66 -2.18
C LYS A 101 -13.98 -20.78 -2.63
N ALA A 102 -13.48 -21.72 -3.44
CA ALA A 102 -14.29 -22.81 -3.96
C ALA A 102 -14.86 -23.68 -2.83
N ASN A 103 -14.03 -24.00 -1.84
CA ASN A 103 -14.47 -24.75 -0.65
C ASN A 103 -15.47 -23.95 0.19
N ASP A 104 -15.31 -22.64 0.32
CA ASP A 104 -16.25 -21.78 1.05
C ASP A 104 -17.62 -21.69 0.36
N ILE A 105 -17.64 -21.54 -0.97
CA ILE A 105 -18.85 -21.59 -1.81
C ILE A 105 -19.62 -22.89 -1.56
N LEU A 106 -18.92 -24.04 -1.59
CA LEU A 106 -19.52 -25.35 -1.36
C LEU A 106 -19.95 -25.55 0.10
N ALA A 107 -19.12 -25.15 1.07
CA ALA A 107 -19.46 -25.37 2.48
C ALA A 107 -20.66 -24.51 2.93
N ASN A 108 -20.76 -23.29 2.41
CA ASN A 108 -21.76 -22.30 2.83
C ASN A 108 -22.89 -22.11 1.80
N GLN A 109 -22.91 -22.90 0.73
CA GLN A 109 -24.00 -22.99 -0.24
C GLN A 109 -24.42 -21.62 -0.82
N TYR A 110 -23.43 -20.82 -1.22
CA TYR A 110 -23.62 -19.49 -1.82
C TYR A 110 -22.78 -19.36 -3.09
N PHE A 111 -23.14 -18.47 -4.01
CA PHE A 111 -22.36 -18.26 -5.23
C PHE A 111 -22.25 -16.77 -5.58
N GLU A 112 -21.34 -16.09 -4.87
CA GLU A 112 -21.07 -14.66 -4.99
C GLU A 112 -19.58 -14.39 -4.74
N HIS A 113 -19.05 -13.24 -5.17
CA HIS A 113 -17.66 -12.84 -4.90
C HIS A 113 -17.41 -12.54 -3.42
N ILE A 114 -18.36 -11.85 -2.78
CA ILE A 114 -18.30 -11.57 -1.35
C ILE A 114 -19.01 -12.69 -0.62
N SER A 115 -18.34 -13.34 0.33
CA SER A 115 -18.95 -14.39 1.13
C SER A 115 -19.99 -13.82 2.10
N PRO A 116 -20.89 -14.66 2.66
CA PRO A 116 -21.81 -14.23 3.72
C PRO A 116 -21.09 -13.66 4.96
N ALA A 117 -19.82 -14.00 5.17
CA ALA A 117 -18.97 -13.43 6.22
C ALA A 117 -18.30 -12.10 5.82
N GLY A 118 -18.62 -11.56 4.65
CA GLY A 118 -18.10 -10.30 4.12
C GLY A 118 -16.70 -10.38 3.50
N LYS A 119 -16.18 -11.59 3.22
CA LYS A 119 -14.83 -11.76 2.65
C LYS A 119 -14.87 -11.81 1.13
N GLY A 120 -14.06 -10.98 0.47
CA GLY A 120 -13.89 -10.97 -0.99
C GLY A 120 -12.49 -11.36 -1.44
N PRO A 121 -12.18 -11.20 -2.75
CA PRO A 121 -10.87 -11.55 -3.32
C PRO A 121 -9.69 -10.90 -2.60
N ALA A 122 -9.87 -9.64 -2.18
CA ALA A 122 -8.86 -8.89 -1.43
C ALA A 122 -8.50 -9.54 -0.10
N ASP A 123 -9.50 -10.03 0.63
CA ASP A 123 -9.32 -10.70 1.93
C ASP A 123 -8.69 -12.08 1.75
N LEU A 124 -9.06 -12.79 0.68
CA LEU A 124 -8.52 -14.10 0.36
C LEU A 124 -7.04 -14.03 -0.01
N ALA A 125 -6.65 -13.07 -0.85
CA ALA A 125 -5.24 -12.80 -1.14
C ALA A 125 -4.44 -12.42 0.11
N GLN A 126 -5.02 -11.61 1.01
CA GLN A 126 -4.39 -11.29 2.29
C GLN A 126 -4.20 -12.53 3.16
N ALA A 127 -5.19 -13.41 3.25
CA ALA A 127 -5.13 -14.63 4.03
C ALA A 127 -4.01 -15.58 3.61
N VAL A 128 -3.65 -15.57 2.31
CA VAL A 128 -2.52 -16.34 1.76
C VAL A 128 -1.22 -15.54 1.64
N SER A 129 -1.17 -14.34 2.24
CA SER A 129 0.00 -13.44 2.20
C SER A 129 0.46 -13.12 0.77
N TYR A 130 -0.49 -12.92 -0.14
CA TYR A 130 -0.26 -12.40 -1.48
C TYR A 130 -0.42 -10.87 -1.46
N GLN A 131 0.67 -10.14 -1.71
CA GLN A 131 0.67 -8.68 -1.82
C GLN A 131 0.50 -8.29 -3.29
N TYR A 132 -0.43 -7.38 -3.58
CA TYR A 132 -0.83 -7.08 -4.95
C TYR A 132 -1.08 -5.58 -5.17
N ILE A 133 -0.99 -5.18 -6.43
CA ILE A 133 -1.40 -3.88 -6.97
C ILE A 133 -2.84 -3.99 -7.49
N VAL A 134 -3.11 -5.04 -8.27
CA VAL A 134 -4.43 -5.33 -8.86
C VAL A 134 -4.75 -6.79 -8.58
N ILE A 135 -6.01 -7.06 -8.22
CA ILE A 135 -6.56 -8.40 -8.09
C ILE A 135 -7.86 -8.52 -8.88
N GLY A 136 -8.18 -9.71 -9.35
CA GLY A 136 -9.48 -9.98 -9.97
C GLY A 136 -9.90 -11.42 -9.75
N GLU A 137 -11.20 -11.66 -9.80
CA GLU A 137 -11.78 -12.99 -9.59
C GLU A 137 -12.75 -13.31 -10.73
N ASN A 138 -12.66 -14.49 -11.33
CA ASN A 138 -13.75 -15.07 -12.11
C ASN A 138 -14.31 -16.28 -11.38
N LEU A 139 -15.64 -16.39 -11.37
CA LEU A 139 -16.35 -17.51 -10.77
C LEU A 139 -17.19 -18.21 -11.84
N ALA A 140 -17.20 -19.54 -11.81
CA ALA A 140 -18.18 -20.35 -12.53
C ALA A 140 -18.73 -21.46 -11.63
N LEU A 141 -20.02 -21.75 -11.81
CA LEU A 141 -20.73 -22.85 -11.18
C LEU A 141 -21.48 -23.64 -12.25
N GLY A 142 -21.26 -24.95 -12.31
CA GLY A 142 -21.94 -25.83 -13.26
C GLY A 142 -21.04 -26.90 -13.83
N ASN A 143 -21.62 -27.96 -14.36
CA ASN A 143 -20.88 -29.06 -14.96
C ASN A 143 -20.66 -28.80 -16.45
N PHE A 144 -19.57 -28.09 -16.78
CA PHE A 144 -19.09 -27.89 -18.15
C PHE A 144 -18.48 -29.18 -18.68
N LYS A 145 -18.57 -29.44 -19.98
CA LYS A 145 -18.02 -30.62 -20.65
C LYS A 145 -16.54 -30.80 -20.35
N ASP A 146 -15.76 -29.73 -20.51
CA ASP A 146 -14.30 -29.74 -20.33
C ASP A 146 -13.76 -28.33 -20.01
N ASP A 147 -12.45 -28.25 -19.78
CA ASP A 147 -11.73 -27.00 -19.48
C ASP A 147 -11.85 -25.96 -20.60
N GLU A 148 -11.97 -26.39 -21.87
CA GLU A 148 -12.11 -25.49 -23.02
C GLU A 148 -13.48 -24.82 -22.98
N GLU A 149 -14.54 -25.59 -22.78
CA GLU A 149 -15.90 -25.06 -22.71
C GLU A 149 -16.08 -24.06 -21.56
N LEU A 150 -15.54 -24.37 -20.38
CA LEU A 150 -15.55 -23.45 -19.24
C LEU A 150 -14.90 -22.10 -19.60
N VAL A 151 -13.70 -22.13 -20.16
CA VAL A 151 -12.99 -20.88 -20.52
C VAL A 151 -13.69 -20.17 -21.67
N MET A 152 -14.25 -20.88 -22.64
CA MET A 152 -15.08 -20.28 -23.69
C MET A 152 -16.32 -19.59 -23.13
N ALA A 153 -17.00 -20.19 -22.14
CA ALA A 153 -18.15 -19.58 -21.48
C ALA A 153 -17.77 -18.26 -20.79
N TRP A 154 -16.63 -18.21 -20.08
CA TRP A 154 -16.10 -16.95 -19.55
C TRP A 154 -15.78 -15.94 -20.66
N MET A 155 -15.13 -16.39 -21.74
CA MET A 155 -14.78 -15.50 -22.86
C MET A 155 -15.99 -14.95 -23.62
N GLN A 156 -17.14 -15.63 -23.59
CA GLN A 156 -18.40 -15.14 -24.15
C GLN A 156 -19.13 -14.14 -23.22
N SER A 157 -18.77 -14.11 -21.93
CA SER A 157 -19.32 -13.17 -20.98
C SER A 157 -18.46 -11.89 -20.92
N PRO A 158 -18.99 -10.70 -21.26
CA PRO A 158 -18.20 -9.46 -21.35
C PRO A 158 -17.34 -9.15 -20.11
N GLY A 159 -17.89 -9.31 -18.91
CA GLY A 159 -17.17 -9.07 -17.65
C GLY A 159 -16.01 -10.04 -17.42
N HIS A 160 -16.26 -11.34 -17.48
CA HIS A 160 -15.24 -12.39 -17.34
C HIS A 160 -14.16 -12.29 -18.42
N ARG A 161 -14.54 -12.03 -19.67
CA ARG A 161 -13.62 -11.76 -20.79
C ARG A 161 -12.72 -10.57 -20.48
N ALA A 162 -13.28 -9.46 -20.00
CA ALA A 162 -12.50 -8.28 -19.64
C ALA A 162 -11.46 -8.60 -18.54
N ASN A 163 -11.80 -9.48 -17.60
CA ASN A 163 -10.89 -9.93 -16.56
C ASN A 163 -9.75 -10.80 -17.12
N ILE A 164 -10.08 -11.83 -17.92
CA ILE A 164 -9.09 -12.71 -18.57
C ILE A 164 -8.13 -11.91 -19.46
N LEU A 165 -8.63 -10.91 -20.17
CA LEU A 165 -7.86 -10.08 -21.09
C LEU A 165 -7.31 -8.79 -20.47
N ASN A 166 -7.38 -8.64 -19.15
CA ASN A 166 -6.76 -7.50 -18.50
C ASN A 166 -5.23 -7.61 -18.60
N SER A 167 -4.61 -6.65 -19.27
CA SER A 167 -3.16 -6.59 -19.51
C SER A 167 -2.36 -6.31 -18.24
N LYS A 168 -3.00 -5.83 -17.17
CA LYS A 168 -2.33 -5.58 -15.89
C LYS A 168 -1.97 -6.87 -15.16
N TYR A 169 -2.66 -7.98 -15.40
CA TYR A 169 -2.36 -9.24 -14.70
C TYR A 169 -1.11 -9.91 -15.23
N ALA A 170 -0.29 -10.40 -14.30
CA ALA A 170 0.92 -11.17 -14.56
C ALA A 170 0.82 -12.61 -14.01
N GLU A 171 0.04 -12.81 -12.96
CA GLU A 171 -0.09 -14.07 -12.25
C GLU A 171 -1.54 -14.52 -12.12
N ILE A 172 -1.72 -15.82 -11.94
CA ILE A 172 -3.04 -16.45 -11.76
C ILE A 172 -2.97 -17.64 -10.80
N GLY A 173 -4.00 -17.78 -9.98
CA GLY A 173 -4.34 -18.99 -9.23
C GLY A 173 -5.66 -19.54 -9.73
N ILE A 174 -5.77 -20.86 -9.81
CA ILE A 174 -6.99 -21.53 -10.25
C ILE A 174 -7.30 -22.63 -9.25
N ALA A 175 -8.58 -22.82 -8.96
CA ALA A 175 -9.10 -24.01 -8.33
C ALA A 175 -10.41 -24.44 -9.01
N VAL A 176 -10.49 -25.69 -9.40
CA VAL A 176 -11.74 -26.36 -9.79
C VAL A 176 -12.08 -27.46 -8.79
N VAL A 177 -13.24 -27.37 -8.15
CA VAL A 177 -13.65 -28.30 -7.08
C VAL A 177 -15.05 -28.83 -7.38
N LYS A 178 -15.21 -30.15 -7.38
CA LYS A 178 -16.52 -30.81 -7.50
C LYS A 178 -17.06 -31.11 -6.10
N GLY A 179 -18.30 -30.73 -5.83
CA GLY A 179 -18.94 -30.97 -4.55
C GLY A 179 -20.46 -30.87 -4.61
N ASP A 180 -21.12 -31.12 -3.48
CA ASP A 180 -22.56 -30.89 -3.38
C ASP A 180 -22.88 -29.40 -3.32
N PHE A 181 -23.73 -28.95 -4.23
CA PHE A 181 -24.29 -27.60 -4.24
C PHE A 181 -25.79 -27.69 -4.50
N ASN A 182 -26.59 -27.26 -3.54
CA ASN A 182 -28.05 -27.37 -3.51
C ASN A 182 -28.55 -28.80 -3.82
N GLY A 183 -27.87 -29.82 -3.26
CA GLY A 183 -28.24 -31.23 -3.41
C GLY A 183 -27.84 -31.85 -4.76
N LYS A 184 -26.95 -31.21 -5.52
CA LYS A 184 -26.43 -31.71 -6.80
C LYS A 184 -24.91 -31.66 -6.83
N GLN A 185 -24.30 -32.72 -7.36
CA GLN A 185 -22.86 -32.72 -7.65
C GLN A 185 -22.55 -31.71 -8.76
N THR A 186 -21.83 -30.66 -8.40
CA THR A 186 -21.59 -29.48 -9.24
C THR A 186 -20.13 -29.07 -9.14
N TRP A 187 -19.53 -28.65 -10.27
CA TRP A 187 -18.23 -28.00 -10.26
C TRP A 187 -18.35 -26.52 -9.88
N VAL A 188 -17.42 -26.07 -9.02
CA VAL A 188 -17.10 -24.67 -8.76
C VAL A 188 -15.72 -24.41 -9.32
N ALA A 189 -15.60 -23.44 -10.23
CA ALA A 189 -14.33 -22.99 -10.78
C ALA A 189 -14.06 -21.54 -10.38
N VAL A 190 -12.86 -21.31 -9.88
CA VAL A 190 -12.38 -19.99 -9.42
C VAL A 190 -11.08 -19.66 -10.12
N GLN A 191 -11.00 -18.48 -10.72
CA GLN A 191 -9.74 -17.87 -11.15
C GLN A 191 -9.46 -16.65 -10.30
N GLU A 192 -8.28 -16.59 -9.67
CA GLU A 192 -7.77 -15.43 -8.96
C GLU A 192 -6.59 -14.85 -9.75
N PHE A 193 -6.72 -13.62 -10.24
CA PHE A 193 -5.72 -12.93 -11.05
C PHE A 193 -4.95 -11.92 -10.20
N GLY A 194 -3.65 -11.76 -10.46
CA GLY A 194 -2.80 -10.84 -9.70
C GLY A 194 -1.80 -10.08 -10.54
N LEU A 195 -1.62 -8.81 -10.20
CA LEU A 195 -0.36 -8.08 -10.42
C LEU A 195 0.34 -7.98 -9.07
N PRO A 196 1.42 -8.74 -8.81
CA PRO A 196 2.05 -8.75 -7.49
C PRO A 196 2.66 -7.38 -7.18
N LEU A 197 2.71 -7.02 -5.90
CA LEU A 197 3.33 -5.75 -5.45
C LEU A 197 4.78 -5.61 -5.92
N SER A 198 5.49 -6.75 -5.96
CA SER A 198 6.88 -6.86 -6.43
C SER A 198 7.07 -6.59 -7.93
N SER A 199 5.99 -6.41 -8.70
CA SER A 199 6.08 -5.95 -10.10
C SER A 199 6.49 -4.48 -10.21
N CYS A 200 6.37 -3.70 -9.14
CA CYS A 200 6.82 -2.32 -9.10
C CYS A 200 8.04 -2.16 -8.17
N PRO A 201 8.94 -1.19 -8.45
CA PRO A 201 10.09 -0.93 -7.60
C PRO A 201 9.63 -0.36 -6.25
N GLU A 202 9.59 -1.21 -5.22
CA GLU A 202 9.18 -0.80 -3.87
C GLU A 202 10.21 0.20 -3.27
N PRO A 203 9.76 1.24 -2.54
CA PRO A 203 10.65 2.15 -1.84
C PRO A 203 11.53 1.42 -0.82
N ASP A 204 12.79 1.83 -0.69
CA ASP A 204 13.75 1.17 0.19
C ASP A 204 13.38 1.38 1.67
N ILE A 205 13.03 0.28 2.34
CA ILE A 205 12.67 0.26 3.76
C ILE A 205 13.88 0.65 4.64
N ALA A 206 15.10 0.27 4.24
CA ALA A 206 16.31 0.65 4.96
C ALA A 206 16.54 2.16 4.85
N LEU A 207 16.36 2.75 3.67
CA LEU A 207 16.40 4.20 3.47
C LEU A 207 15.38 4.92 4.36
N LYS A 208 14.15 4.41 4.42
CA LYS A 208 13.10 4.96 5.29
C LYS A 208 13.47 4.87 6.77
N THR A 209 14.04 3.74 7.19
CA THR A 209 14.47 3.53 8.59
C THR A 209 15.58 4.51 8.99
N VAL A 210 16.56 4.74 8.09
CA VAL A 210 17.62 5.74 8.31
C VAL A 210 17.03 7.14 8.40
N LEU A 211 16.12 7.50 7.49
CA LEU A 211 15.43 8.80 7.51
C LEU A 211 14.67 9.02 8.83
N ASP A 212 13.90 8.03 9.28
CA ASP A 212 13.15 8.11 10.54
C ASP A 212 14.07 8.28 11.75
N GLY A 213 15.19 7.55 11.79
CA GLY A 213 16.19 7.70 12.84
C GLY A 213 16.80 9.11 12.88
N LYS A 214 17.07 9.72 11.71
CA LYS A 214 17.59 11.09 11.62
C LYS A 214 16.56 12.14 12.06
N ILE A 215 15.31 11.97 11.64
CA ILE A 215 14.19 12.82 12.09
C ILE A 215 14.02 12.71 13.61
N GLN A 216 14.05 11.50 14.17
CA GLN A 216 13.97 11.29 15.62
C GLN A 216 15.13 11.98 16.36
N GLN A 217 16.35 11.90 15.82
CA GLN A 217 17.52 12.59 16.38
C GLN A 217 17.34 14.11 16.35
N ALA A 218 16.86 14.67 15.24
CA ALA A 218 16.62 16.10 15.10
C ALA A 218 15.52 16.59 16.06
N ASN A 219 14.41 15.86 16.17
CA ASN A 219 13.32 16.16 17.12
C ASN A 219 13.83 16.14 18.57
N LYS A 220 14.69 15.17 18.93
CA LYS A 220 15.29 15.13 20.27
C LYS A 220 16.15 16.37 20.54
N LEU A 221 17.00 16.76 19.59
CA LEU A 221 17.82 17.97 19.70
C LEU A 221 16.95 19.23 19.82
N GLU A 222 15.88 19.33 19.05
CA GLU A 222 14.93 20.45 19.11
C GLU A 222 14.29 20.57 20.51
N GLN A 223 13.82 19.46 21.09
CA GLN A 223 13.26 19.46 22.46
C GLN A 223 14.30 19.90 23.50
N GLU A 224 15.53 19.42 23.43
CA GLU A 224 16.57 19.83 24.36
C GLU A 224 16.98 21.31 24.16
N LEU A 225 16.99 21.81 22.91
CA LEU A 225 17.24 23.22 22.58
C LEU A 225 16.17 24.13 23.20
N ILE A 226 14.89 23.74 23.12
CA ILE A 226 13.77 24.46 23.76
C ILE A 226 14.00 24.56 25.27
N LEU A 227 14.38 23.44 25.92
CA LEU A 227 14.61 23.40 27.37
C LEU A 227 15.82 24.24 27.81
N ILE A 228 16.90 24.27 27.01
CA ILE A 228 18.08 25.08 27.29
C ILE A 228 17.78 26.56 27.04
N LYS A 229 17.01 26.89 26.00
CA LYS A 229 16.53 28.25 25.74
C LYS A 229 15.73 28.82 26.89
N ALA A 230 14.77 28.05 27.39
CA ALA A 230 14.02 28.41 28.58
C ALA A 230 14.90 28.59 29.84
N GLN A 231 16.07 27.95 29.93
CA GLN A 231 17.01 28.17 31.05
C GLN A 231 17.87 29.42 30.88
N ILE A 232 18.25 29.76 29.64
CA ILE A 232 19.07 30.94 29.34
C ILE A 232 18.25 32.23 29.50
N ASP A 233 16.97 32.17 29.13
CA ASP A 233 16.06 33.32 29.20
C ASP A 233 15.59 33.63 30.65
N LYS A 234 15.93 32.80 31.65
CA LYS A 234 15.59 33.05 33.07
C LYS A 234 16.35 34.27 33.61
N PRO A 235 15.70 35.20 34.33
CA PRO A 235 16.36 36.37 34.91
C PRO A 235 17.51 36.02 35.88
N SER A 236 17.36 34.94 36.65
CA SER A 236 18.35 34.48 37.64
C SER A 236 19.61 33.88 37.01
N THR A 237 19.53 33.33 35.80
CA THR A 237 20.67 32.77 35.08
C THR A 237 21.40 33.82 34.26
N LYS A 238 20.71 34.86 33.78
CA LYS A 238 21.25 35.95 32.94
C LYS A 238 22.43 36.71 33.56
N PHE A 239 22.45 36.84 34.89
CA PHE A 239 23.53 37.52 35.63
C PHE A 239 24.45 36.54 36.39
N SER A 240 24.27 35.23 36.17
CA SER A 240 25.08 34.20 36.83
C SER A 240 26.32 33.84 36.01
N SER A 241 27.38 33.37 36.69
CA SER A 241 28.57 32.81 36.03
C SER A 241 28.28 31.60 35.13
N LYS A 242 27.09 30.99 35.25
CA LYS A 242 26.65 29.84 34.44
C LYS A 242 26.08 30.23 33.08
N HIS A 243 25.78 31.51 32.84
CA HIS A 243 25.11 31.97 31.62
C HIS A 243 25.89 31.58 30.36
N GLN A 244 27.19 31.90 30.32
CA GLN A 244 28.03 31.63 29.16
C GLN A 244 28.09 30.13 28.83
N GLY A 245 28.23 29.27 29.83
CA GLY A 245 28.27 27.81 29.62
C GLY A 245 26.96 27.24 29.05
N LEU A 246 25.81 27.81 29.42
CA LEU A 246 24.52 27.44 28.81
C LEU A 246 24.45 27.89 27.35
N VAL A 247 24.87 29.13 27.05
CA VAL A 247 24.92 29.67 25.68
C VAL A 247 25.84 28.83 24.79
N ASP A 248 27.02 28.43 25.28
CA ASP A 248 27.96 27.58 24.54
C ASP A 248 27.36 26.20 24.27
N LYS A 249 26.67 25.60 25.25
CA LYS A 249 25.95 24.33 25.09
C LYS A 249 24.85 24.46 24.03
N TYR A 250 24.03 25.51 24.09
CA TYR A 250 22.98 25.75 23.11
C TYR A 250 23.56 25.90 21.70
N ASN A 251 24.58 26.73 21.53
CA ASN A 251 25.23 26.95 20.23
C ASN A 251 25.83 25.66 19.65
N THR A 252 26.42 24.82 20.50
CA THR A 252 26.93 23.49 20.11
C THR A 252 25.79 22.61 19.60
N MET A 253 24.65 22.60 20.29
CA MET A 253 23.49 21.79 19.92
C MET A 253 22.80 22.29 18.66
N VAL A 254 22.71 23.61 18.45
CA VAL A 254 22.26 24.21 17.18
C VAL A 254 23.19 23.77 16.04
N GLY A 255 24.50 23.74 16.26
CA GLY A 255 25.47 23.21 15.29
C GLY A 255 25.20 21.74 14.93
N SER A 256 24.89 20.90 15.92
CA SER A 256 24.52 19.50 15.70
C SER A 256 23.19 19.35 14.96
N TYR A 257 22.17 20.14 15.31
CA TYR A 257 20.88 20.16 14.61
C TYR A 257 21.05 20.56 13.14
N ASN A 258 21.78 21.65 12.88
CA ASN A 258 22.02 22.17 11.54
C ASN A 258 22.79 21.19 10.64
N LYS A 259 23.61 20.30 11.22
CA LYS A 259 24.28 19.23 10.46
C LYS A 259 23.31 18.15 9.98
N LEU A 260 22.22 17.88 10.71
CA LEU A 260 21.23 16.87 10.33
C LEU A 260 20.32 17.33 9.19
N LEU A 261 20.06 18.63 9.08
CA LEU A 261 19.14 19.19 8.09
C LEU A 261 19.47 18.81 6.64
N PRO A 262 20.70 19.00 6.12
CA PRO A 262 21.03 18.59 4.76
C PRO A 262 20.98 17.06 4.57
N GLU A 263 21.28 16.28 5.62
CA GLU A 263 21.15 14.82 5.57
C GLU A 263 19.69 14.40 5.43
N ILE A 264 18.81 14.93 6.29
CA ILE A 264 17.36 14.68 6.27
C ILE A 264 16.76 15.11 4.93
N LYS A 265 17.14 16.29 4.42
CA LYS A 265 16.70 16.78 3.11
C LYS A 265 17.07 15.82 1.98
N ASN A 266 18.34 15.41 1.93
CA ASN A 266 18.80 14.49 0.88
C ASN A 266 18.08 13.12 0.97
N LEU A 267 17.96 12.56 2.17
CA LEU A 267 17.25 11.30 2.40
C LEU A 267 15.76 11.41 2.03
N THR A 268 15.11 12.53 2.39
CA THR A 268 13.71 12.80 2.05
C THR A 268 13.51 12.87 0.54
N ASN A 269 14.37 13.61 -0.18
CA ASN A 269 14.29 13.71 -1.64
C ASN A 269 14.48 12.37 -2.33
N ARG A 270 15.44 11.55 -1.86
CA ARG A 270 15.66 10.21 -2.39
C ARG A 270 14.45 9.30 -2.15
N TYR A 271 13.92 9.30 -0.93
CA TYR A 271 12.77 8.48 -0.58
C TYR A 271 11.51 8.90 -1.34
N ASN A 272 11.24 10.20 -1.44
CA ASN A 272 10.11 10.72 -2.23
C ASN A 272 10.23 10.31 -3.71
N LEU A 273 11.43 10.36 -4.29
CA LEU A 273 11.64 9.90 -5.68
C LEU A 273 11.35 8.40 -5.86
N GLU A 274 11.68 7.57 -4.87
CA GLU A 274 11.33 6.14 -4.90
C GLU A 274 9.82 5.93 -4.77
N VAL A 275 9.17 6.67 -3.87
CA VAL A 275 7.70 6.67 -3.73
C VAL A 275 7.02 7.14 -5.01
N ASP A 276 7.53 8.17 -5.68
CA ASP A 276 7.00 8.68 -6.94
C ASP A 276 7.08 7.61 -8.04
N LYS A 277 8.24 6.95 -8.19
CA LYS A 277 8.44 5.87 -9.16
C LYS A 277 7.50 4.70 -8.90
N PHE A 278 7.35 4.29 -7.65
CA PHE A 278 6.41 3.27 -7.25
C PHE A 278 4.97 3.69 -7.58
N ASN A 279 4.56 4.90 -7.17
CA ASN A 279 3.22 5.46 -7.39
C ASN A 279 2.89 5.64 -8.89
N GLN A 280 3.90 5.86 -9.74
CA GLN A 280 3.73 5.89 -11.20
C GLN A 280 3.54 4.49 -11.78
N CYS A 281 4.36 3.52 -11.33
CA CYS A 281 4.27 2.14 -11.79
C CYS A 281 2.92 1.47 -11.46
N ILE A 282 2.33 1.74 -10.29
CA ILE A 282 1.02 1.16 -9.95
C ILE A 282 -0.15 1.73 -10.75
N LYS A 283 0.02 2.89 -11.40
CA LYS A 283 -1.04 3.52 -12.20
C LYS A 283 -1.12 2.97 -13.63
N THR A 284 0.04 2.62 -14.20
CA THR A 284 0.15 2.02 -15.53
C THR A 284 -0.53 0.65 -15.58
#